data_AF-A0A3D3FZI6-F1
#
_entry.id   AF-A0A3D3FZI6-F1
#
_cell.length_a   1.000
_cell.length_b   1.000
_cell.length_c   1.000
_cell.angle_alpha   90.00
_cell.angle_beta   90.00
_cell.angle_gamma   90.00
#
_symmetry.space_group_name_H-M   'P 1'
#
loop_
_entity.id
_entity.type
_entity.pdbx_description
1 polymer ?
#
loop_
_entity_poly.entity_id
_entity_poly.type
_entity_poly.pdbx_seq_one_letter_code
_entity_poly.pdbx_strand_id
1 'polypeptide(L)' 'GVGEKKAQAIVEYRNKNGKFNSIEDLQKVKGIGPKLFEKNKSRLTL' A
#
# COMPACT_ATOMS: atom_id res chain seq x y z
N GLY A 1 5.22 -10.85 5.32
CA GLY A 1 3.99 -10.04 5.47
C GLY A 1 4.31 -8.58 5.24
N VAL A 2 3.37 -7.68 5.57
CA VAL A 2 3.61 -6.23 5.62
C VAL A 2 4.22 -5.92 6.99
N GLY A 3 5.46 -5.42 7.02
CA GLY A 3 6.10 -5.00 8.27
C GLY A 3 5.73 -3.57 8.66
N GLU A 4 5.99 -3.19 9.91
CA GLU A 4 5.60 -1.89 10.49
C GLU A 4 5.98 -0.69 9.62
N LYS A 5 7.22 -0.63 9.12
CA LYS A 5 7.69 0.46 8.24
C LYS A 5 6.81 0.63 6.98
N LYS A 6 6.33 -0.47 6.42
CA LYS A 6 5.48 -0.45 5.21
C LYS A 6 4.05 -0.04 5.56
N ALA A 7 3.53 -0.53 6.69
CA ALA A 7 2.23 -0.12 7.21
C ALA A 7 2.20 1.39 7.50
N GLN A 8 3.25 1.93 8.14
CA GLN A 8 3.41 3.37 8.36
C GLN A 8 3.43 4.14 7.04
N ALA A 9 4.19 3.67 6.04
CA ALA A 9 4.22 4.32 4.73
C ALA A 9 2.85 4.36 4.04
N ILE A 10 2.03 3.30 4.16
CA ILE A 10 0.67 3.25 3.63
C ILE A 10 -0.21 4.31 4.31
N VAL A 11 -0.13 4.41 5.63
CA VAL A 11 -0.89 5.41 6.41
C VAL A 11 -0.44 6.82 6.08
N GLU A 12 0.87 7.07 5.98
CA GLU A 12 1.42 8.36 5.57
C GLU A 12 0.95 8.76 4.17
N TYR A 13 1.01 7.82 3.22
CA TYR A 13 0.54 8.07 1.86
C TYR A 13 -0.94 8.43 1.85
N ARG A 14 -1.77 7.70 2.62
CA ARG A 14 -3.19 7.98 2.76
C ARG A 14 -3.47 9.35 3.40
N ASN A 15 -2.68 9.73 4.40
CA ASN A 15 -2.84 11.03 5.06
C ASN A 15 -2.43 12.19 4.15
N LYS A 16 -1.38 12.00 3.32
CA LYS A 16 -0.88 13.04 2.40
C LYS A 16 -1.68 13.15 1.10
N ASN A 17 -2.06 12.03 0.51
CA ASN A 17 -2.73 11.97 -0.81
C ASN A 17 -4.24 11.77 -0.70
N GLY A 18 -4.75 11.45 0.49
CA GLY A 18 -6.14 11.08 0.69
C GLY A 18 -6.39 9.58 0.50
N LYS A 19 -7.66 9.23 0.26
CA LYS A 19 -8.07 7.83 0.11
C LYS A 19 -7.40 7.19 -1.12
N PHE A 20 -7.09 5.89 -1.02
CA PHE A 20 -6.64 5.11 -2.17
C PHE A 20 -7.80 5.00 -3.17
N ASN A 21 -7.63 5.53 -4.37
CA ASN A 21 -8.63 5.42 -5.45
C ASN A 21 -8.60 4.02 -6.09
N SER A 22 -7.40 3.44 -6.17
CA SER A 22 -7.17 2.10 -6.70
C SER A 22 -6.20 1.34 -5.81
N ILE A 23 -6.29 0.02 -5.82
CA ILE A 23 -5.28 -0.86 -5.21
C ILE A 23 -3.87 -0.55 -5.75
N GLU A 24 -3.74 -0.13 -7.01
CA GLU A 24 -2.46 0.25 -7.62
C GLU A 24 -1.78 1.45 -6.95
N ASP A 25 -2.52 2.35 -6.28
CA ASP A 25 -1.89 3.44 -5.52
C ASP A 25 -1.04 2.93 -4.36
N LEU A 26 -1.29 1.70 -3.87
CA LEU A 26 -0.41 1.07 -2.89
C LEU A 26 1.00 0.81 -3.46
N GLN A 27 1.16 0.66 -4.78
CA GLN A 27 2.48 0.54 -5.40
C GLN A 27 3.26 1.87 -5.40
N LYS A 28 2.56 3.02 -5.31
CA LYS A 28 3.21 4.34 -5.18
C LYS A 28 3.74 4.58 -3.77
N VAL A 29 3.31 3.78 -2.80
CA VAL A 29 3.79 3.86 -1.42
C VAL A 29 5.25 3.39 -1.34
N LYS A 30 6.11 4.24 -0.80
CA LYS A 30 7.54 3.95 -0.64
C LYS A 30 7.73 2.70 0.24
N GLY A 31 8.30 1.65 -0.35
CA GLY A 31 8.55 0.36 0.33
C GLY A 31 7.53 -0.74 0.03
N ILE A 32 6.46 -0.45 -0.73
CA ILE A 32 5.60 -1.48 -1.33
C ILE A 32 6.12 -1.78 -2.72
N GLY A 33 6.91 -2.85 -2.85
CA GLY A 33 7.35 -3.34 -4.15
C GLY A 33 6.31 -4.25 -4.83
N PRO A 34 6.43 -4.50 -6.15
CA PRO A 34 5.47 -5.30 -6.92
C PRO A 34 5.27 -6.71 -6.38
N LYS A 35 6.34 -7.38 -5.89
CA LYS A 35 6.24 -8.70 -5.25
C LYS A 35 5.37 -8.70 -4.00
N LEU A 36 5.44 -7.64 -3.19
CA LEU A 36 4.64 -7.55 -1.98
C LEU A 36 3.21 -7.14 -2.32
N PHE A 37 3.05 -6.25 -3.29
CA PHE A 37 1.74 -5.86 -3.79
C PHE A 37 0.97 -7.07 -4.31
N GLU A 38 1.51 -7.83 -5.26
CA GLU A 38 0.84 -9.01 -5.83
C GLU A 38 0.47 -10.04 -4.75
N LYS A 39 1.33 -10.25 -3.75
CA LYS A 39 1.04 -11.17 -2.63
C LYS A 39 -0.08 -10.68 -1.70
N ASN A 40 -0.33 -9.38 -1.63
CA ASN A 40 -1.41 -8.80 -0.83
C ASN A 40 -2.63 -8.41 -1.68
N LYS A 41 -2.50 -8.32 -3.01
CA LYS A 41 -3.56 -7.92 -3.94
C LYS A 41 -4.82 -8.75 -3.77
N SER A 42 -4.66 -10.08 -3.63
CA SER A 42 -5.77 -11.00 -3.38
C SER A 42 -6.47 -10.79 -2.03
N ARG A 43 -5.86 -10.03 -1.11
CA ARG A 43 -6.38 -9.72 0.24
C ARG A 43 -6.80 -8.26 0.39
N LEU A 44 -6.60 -7.44 -0.63
CA LEU A 44 -6.94 -6.02 -0.62
C LEU A 44 -8.30 -5.85 -1.31
N THR A 45 -9.24 -5.23 -0.61
CA THR A 45 -10.57 -4.88 -1.10
C THR A 45 -10.76 -3.38 -0.92
N LEU A 46 -11.36 -2.71 -1.90
CA LEU A 46 -11.60 -1.27 -1.88
C LEU A 46 -12.91 -0.92 -1.16
#